data_AF-A0A345Y1I6-F1
#
_entry.id   AF-A0A345Y1I6-F1
#
_cell.length_a   1.000
_cell.length_b   1.000
_cell.length_c   1.000
_cell.angle_alpha   90.00
_cell.angle_beta   90.00
_cell.angle_gamma   90.00
#
_symmetry.space_group_name_H-M   'P 1'
#
loop_
_entity.id
_entity.type
_entity.pdbx_description
1 polymer ?
#
loop_
_entity_poly.entity_id
_entity_poly.type
_entity_poly.pdbx_seq_one_letter_code
_entity_poly.pdbx_strand_id
1 'polypeptide(L)'
;MSLVVNGDAESGPGGTAEPVRSVPGWRILQGAPAVVDYGLGGGYPAPDDPGPAARGRRFFAGGNSPRTALVQDIALPRRGPTGRPAVDAGRVRYAVTAWLGGYAAQEDGARLSAEFRDADGTPLALSVLGPATAAERGGRTALVEHTATAAVPPGARGVRLLLVFTRGGGTSNDGYADGISLTLRGARS
;
A
#
# COMPACT_ATOMS: atom_id res chain seq x y z
N MET A 1 -10.99 2.09 -11.88
CA MET A 1 -11.27 2.34 -10.45
C MET A 1 -10.42 1.40 -9.62
N SER A 2 -9.88 1.88 -8.50
CA SER A 2 -9.15 1.03 -7.54
C SER A 2 -10.13 0.14 -6.77
N LEU A 3 -9.69 -1.07 -6.42
CA LEU A 3 -10.40 -1.99 -5.53
C LEU A 3 -10.00 -1.79 -4.06
N VAL A 4 -8.96 -0.99 -3.79
CA VAL A 4 -8.45 -0.75 -2.44
C VAL A 4 -9.34 0.27 -1.75
N VAL A 5 -9.83 -0.09 -0.56
CA VAL A 5 -10.52 0.84 0.32
C VAL A 5 -9.50 1.60 1.14
N ASN A 6 -9.66 2.93 1.20
CA ASN A 6 -8.78 3.82 1.97
C ASN A 6 -7.30 3.57 1.65
N GLY A 7 -6.97 3.49 0.36
CA GLY A 7 -5.59 3.33 -0.09
C GLY A 7 -4.77 4.63 0.01
N ASP A 8 -5.47 5.75 0.17
CA ASP A 8 -4.99 7.13 0.28
C ASP A 8 -4.99 7.66 1.73
N ALA A 9 -5.24 6.80 2.71
CA ALA A 9 -5.25 7.14 4.15
C ALA A 9 -6.21 8.27 4.58
N GLU A 10 -7.18 8.67 3.76
CA GLU A 10 -8.06 9.82 4.04
C GLU A 10 -9.26 9.52 4.93
N SER A 11 -9.48 8.26 5.28
CA SER A 11 -10.61 7.86 6.12
C SER A 11 -10.16 7.48 7.52
N GLY A 12 -10.93 7.90 8.52
CA GLY A 12 -10.75 7.49 9.92
C GLY A 12 -9.90 8.44 10.76
N PRO A 13 -9.50 8.00 11.98
CA PRO A 13 -8.68 8.80 12.89
C PRO A 13 -7.26 8.98 12.34
N GLY A 14 -6.60 10.07 12.75
CA GLY A 14 -5.24 10.40 12.31
C GLY A 14 -5.00 11.90 12.34
N GLY A 15 -3.98 12.32 11.61
CA GLY A 15 -3.53 13.71 11.48
C GLY A 15 -2.38 14.10 12.43
N THR A 16 -1.84 13.14 13.16
CA THR A 16 -0.70 13.35 14.08
C THR A 16 0.28 12.17 13.94
N ALA A 17 1.44 12.26 14.59
CA ALA A 17 2.40 11.16 14.69
C ALA A 17 1.95 10.03 15.64
N GLU A 18 0.90 10.24 16.42
CA GLU A 18 0.46 9.27 17.42
C GLU A 18 -0.22 8.05 16.78
N PRO A 19 -0.02 6.84 17.33
CA PRO A 19 -0.64 5.65 16.78
C PRO A 19 -2.17 5.68 16.81
N VAL A 20 -2.76 5.17 15.75
CA VAL A 20 -4.21 5.00 15.62
C VAL A 20 -4.62 3.58 15.98
N ARG A 21 -5.81 3.43 16.58
CA ARG A 21 -6.35 2.12 16.97
C ARG A 21 -7.13 1.43 15.86
N SER A 22 -7.47 2.15 14.80
CA SER A 22 -8.19 1.62 13.65
C SER A 22 -7.80 2.35 12.38
N VAL A 23 -7.79 1.61 11.27
CA VAL A 23 -7.56 2.14 9.92
C VAL A 23 -8.70 1.62 9.05
N PRO A 24 -9.67 2.44 8.62
CA PRO A 24 -10.78 1.98 7.79
C PRO A 24 -10.31 1.21 6.56
N GLY A 25 -10.94 0.07 6.27
CA GLY A 25 -10.54 -0.83 5.18
C GLY A 25 -9.35 -1.75 5.48
N TRP A 26 -8.58 -1.49 6.54
CA TRP A 26 -7.37 -2.24 6.87
C TRP A 26 -7.43 -2.82 8.29
N ARG A 27 -7.05 -4.08 8.43
CA ARG A 27 -6.88 -4.71 9.75
C ARG A 27 -5.43 -4.62 10.18
N ILE A 28 -5.20 -4.12 11.39
CA ILE A 28 -3.88 -4.08 12.02
C ILE A 28 -3.55 -5.51 12.48
N LEU A 29 -2.50 -6.10 11.92
CA LEU A 29 -2.02 -7.43 12.30
C LEU A 29 -0.97 -7.37 13.41
N GLN A 30 -0.16 -6.32 13.40
CA GLN A 30 0.98 -6.16 14.29
C GLN A 30 1.34 -4.68 14.39
N GLY A 31 1.88 -4.29 15.55
CA GLY A 31 2.41 -2.96 15.77
C GLY A 31 1.32 -1.92 15.97
N ALA A 32 1.70 -0.67 15.80
CA ALA A 32 0.85 0.48 16.09
C ALA A 32 1.06 1.52 14.97
N PRO A 33 0.29 1.43 13.87
CA PRO A 33 0.42 2.37 12.76
C PRO A 33 -0.03 3.77 13.18
N ALA A 34 0.48 4.78 12.50
CA ALA A 34 -0.04 6.14 12.53
C ALA A 34 -0.58 6.52 11.14
N VAL A 35 -1.48 7.50 11.12
CA VAL A 35 -1.94 8.17 9.90
C VAL A 35 -1.63 9.65 10.10
N VAL A 36 -0.67 10.16 9.36
CA VAL A 36 -0.01 11.45 9.61
C VAL A 36 -0.50 12.47 8.58
N ASP A 37 -0.73 13.73 9.00
CA ASP A 37 -1.06 14.82 8.06
C ASP A 37 0.24 15.35 7.41
N TYR A 38 0.24 15.56 6.10
CA TYR A 38 1.36 16.16 5.37
C TYR A 38 1.76 17.53 5.96
N GLY A 39 0.81 18.28 6.53
CA GLY A 39 1.05 19.57 7.17
C GLY A 39 1.61 19.50 8.59
N LEU A 40 1.84 18.30 9.16
CA LEU A 40 2.31 18.16 10.54
C LEU A 40 3.71 18.74 10.76
N GLY A 41 4.58 18.68 9.76
CA GLY A 41 5.99 19.08 9.87
C GLY A 41 6.85 18.07 10.64
N GLY A 42 7.93 18.51 11.29
CA GLY A 42 8.77 17.61 12.11
C GLY A 42 9.63 16.62 11.33
N GLY A 43 9.81 16.82 10.03
CA GLY A 43 10.61 15.95 9.15
C GLY A 43 9.80 14.87 8.45
N TYR A 44 8.53 14.68 8.82
CA TYR A 44 7.58 13.87 8.06
C TYR A 44 7.40 14.41 6.64
N PRO A 45 6.99 13.55 5.68
CA PRO A 45 6.65 14.00 4.33
C PRO A 45 5.75 15.23 4.35
N ALA A 46 6.22 16.30 3.72
CA ALA A 46 5.53 17.58 3.60
C ALA A 46 4.86 17.73 2.23
N PRO A 47 3.93 18.69 2.01
CA PRO A 47 3.22 18.86 0.74
C PRO A 47 4.13 19.16 -0.46
N ASP A 48 5.31 19.74 -0.22
CA ASP A 48 6.32 20.09 -1.22
C ASP A 48 7.39 19.02 -1.43
N ASP A 49 7.45 18.01 -0.55
CA ASP A 49 8.32 16.84 -0.75
C ASP A 49 7.88 16.01 -1.97
N PRO A 50 8.81 15.28 -2.61
CA PRO A 50 8.47 14.34 -3.67
C PRO A 50 7.51 13.27 -3.15
N GLY A 51 6.47 13.00 -3.92
CA GLY A 51 5.40 12.09 -3.55
C GLY A 51 4.22 12.21 -4.50
N PRO A 52 3.05 11.64 -4.13
CA PRO A 52 1.88 11.70 -4.98
C PRO A 52 1.48 13.14 -5.33
N ALA A 53 1.19 13.38 -6.60
CA ALA A 53 0.67 14.67 -7.04
C ALA A 53 -0.73 14.96 -6.46
N ALA A 54 -1.54 13.92 -6.29
CA ALA A 54 -2.85 13.95 -5.65
C ALA A 54 -2.81 13.23 -4.29
N ARG A 55 -1.97 13.72 -3.37
CA ARG A 55 -1.68 13.09 -2.05
C ARG A 55 -2.74 13.25 -0.97
N GLY A 56 -3.84 13.95 -1.25
CA GLY A 56 -4.81 14.31 -0.21
C GLY A 56 -4.15 15.13 0.91
N ARG A 57 -4.45 14.77 2.15
CA ARG A 57 -3.97 15.40 3.38
C ARG A 57 -3.11 14.48 4.23
N ARG A 58 -3.24 13.17 4.10
CA ARG A 58 -2.71 12.19 5.04
C ARG A 58 -2.01 11.04 4.33
N PHE A 59 -1.15 10.35 5.07
CA PHE A 59 -0.44 9.17 4.61
C PHE A 59 -0.25 8.18 5.77
N PHE A 60 0.05 6.92 5.45
CA PHE A 60 0.34 5.88 6.44
C PHE A 60 1.78 5.94 6.93
N ALA A 61 1.98 5.73 8.23
CA ALA A 61 3.29 5.58 8.85
C ALA A 61 3.37 4.38 9.80
N GLY A 62 4.58 3.86 10.00
CA GLY A 62 4.85 2.71 10.87
C GLY A 62 4.68 2.97 12.38
N GLY A 63 4.55 4.23 12.80
CA GLY A 63 4.50 4.63 14.21
C GLY A 63 5.87 4.45 14.89
N ASN A 64 5.90 3.88 16.09
CA ASN A 64 7.15 3.62 16.83
C ASN A 64 7.52 2.13 16.95
N SER A 65 6.68 1.24 16.41
CA SER A 65 6.93 -0.21 16.46
C SER A 65 8.04 -0.59 15.49
N PRO A 66 8.99 -1.49 15.84
CA PRO A 66 10.02 -1.95 14.91
C PRO A 66 9.44 -2.55 13.62
N ARG A 67 8.25 -3.15 13.73
CA ARG A 67 7.48 -3.65 12.61
C ARG A 67 5.99 -3.36 12.83
N THR A 68 5.36 -2.77 11.84
CA THR A 68 3.91 -2.55 11.79
C THR A 68 3.37 -3.19 10.52
N ALA A 69 2.25 -3.91 10.62
CA ALA A 69 1.66 -4.60 9.48
C ALA A 69 0.14 -4.40 9.42
N LEU A 70 -0.35 -3.99 8.25
CA LEU A 70 -1.76 -3.86 7.94
C LEU A 70 -2.14 -4.78 6.79
N VAL A 71 -3.36 -5.30 6.84
CA VAL A 71 -3.89 -6.21 5.83
C VAL A 71 -5.26 -5.77 5.33
N GLN A 72 -5.47 -5.92 4.03
CA GLN A 72 -6.79 -5.80 3.40
C GLN A 72 -7.02 -7.03 2.52
N ASP A 73 -8.09 -7.76 2.79
CA ASP A 73 -8.54 -8.88 1.97
C ASP A 73 -9.65 -8.38 1.03
N ILE A 74 -9.42 -8.47 -0.28
CA ILE A 74 -10.32 -7.93 -1.31
C ILE A 74 -10.85 -9.07 -2.16
N ALA A 75 -12.17 -9.19 -2.27
CA ALA A 75 -12.81 -10.14 -3.17
C ALA A 75 -12.79 -9.63 -4.62
N LEU A 76 -12.43 -10.48 -5.58
CA LEU A 76 -12.51 -10.10 -6.99
C LEU A 76 -13.99 -9.99 -7.45
N PRO A 77 -14.29 -9.07 -8.38
CA PRO A 77 -15.65 -8.87 -8.88
C PRO A 77 -16.27 -10.18 -9.40
N ARG A 78 -17.53 -10.45 -9.05
CA ARG A 78 -18.19 -11.70 -9.47
C ARG A 78 -18.57 -11.70 -10.96
N ARG A 79 -18.85 -10.52 -11.53
CA ARG A 79 -19.38 -10.33 -12.89
C ARG A 79 -18.70 -9.11 -13.55
N GLY A 80 -19.00 -8.88 -14.82
CA GLY A 80 -18.50 -7.77 -15.60
C GLY A 80 -17.21 -8.09 -16.37
N PRO A 81 -16.63 -7.11 -17.08
CA PRO A 81 -15.49 -7.30 -17.98
C PRO A 81 -14.19 -7.73 -17.26
N THR A 82 -14.12 -7.52 -15.94
CA THR A 82 -13.01 -7.93 -15.07
C THR A 82 -13.46 -8.95 -14.01
N GLY A 83 -14.65 -9.54 -14.19
CA GLY A 83 -15.21 -10.49 -13.23
C GLY A 83 -14.59 -11.89 -13.32
N ARG A 84 -14.92 -12.75 -12.35
CA ARG A 84 -14.41 -14.13 -12.25
C ARG A 84 -14.43 -14.93 -13.56
N PRO A 85 -15.49 -14.92 -14.41
CA PRO A 85 -15.45 -15.63 -15.69
C PRO A 85 -14.36 -15.14 -16.65
N ALA A 86 -14.08 -13.83 -16.65
CA ALA A 86 -12.99 -13.25 -17.45
C ALA A 86 -11.62 -13.58 -16.86
N VAL A 87 -11.50 -13.61 -15.53
CA VAL A 87 -10.29 -14.07 -14.81
C VAL A 87 -9.99 -15.53 -15.15
N ASP A 88 -10.99 -16.41 -15.06
CA ASP A 88 -10.87 -17.84 -15.34
C ASP A 88 -10.51 -18.10 -16.82
N ALA A 89 -10.98 -17.23 -17.73
CA ALA A 89 -10.60 -17.25 -19.13
C ALA A 89 -9.22 -16.62 -19.42
N GLY A 90 -8.47 -16.16 -18.40
CA GLY A 90 -7.15 -15.55 -18.56
C GLY A 90 -7.17 -14.16 -19.20
N ARG A 91 -8.30 -13.44 -19.17
CA ARG A 91 -8.51 -12.17 -19.89
C ARG A 91 -8.36 -10.92 -19.03
N VAL A 92 -7.91 -11.04 -17.78
CA VAL A 92 -7.81 -9.91 -16.85
C VAL A 92 -6.37 -9.66 -16.46
N ARG A 93 -5.95 -8.40 -16.52
CA ARG A 93 -4.68 -7.92 -15.99
C ARG A 93 -4.95 -7.02 -14.79
N TYR A 94 -3.98 -6.97 -13.87
CA TYR A 94 -3.98 -6.03 -12.78
C TYR A 94 -2.80 -5.07 -12.87
N ALA A 95 -2.98 -3.91 -12.25
CA ALA A 95 -1.90 -3.00 -11.88
C ALA A 95 -2.03 -2.71 -10.38
N VAL A 96 -0.98 -2.98 -9.62
CA VAL A 96 -0.83 -2.54 -8.23
C VAL A 96 0.18 -1.39 -8.20
N THR A 97 -0.19 -0.28 -7.57
CA THR A 97 0.66 0.89 -7.42
C THR A 97 0.65 1.35 -5.97
N ALA A 98 1.75 1.91 -5.49
CA ALA A 98 1.84 2.55 -4.19
C ALA A 98 2.97 3.58 -4.19
N TRP A 99 2.78 4.67 -3.48
CA TRP A 99 3.85 5.59 -3.13
C TRP A 99 4.48 5.09 -1.83
N LEU A 100 5.75 4.72 -1.87
CA LEU A 100 6.47 4.13 -0.74
C LEU A 100 7.68 5.00 -0.41
N GLY A 101 7.93 5.23 0.87
CA GLY A 101 8.88 6.24 1.29
C GLY A 101 9.53 5.99 2.62
N GLY A 102 10.38 6.95 2.97
CA GLY A 102 11.15 6.97 4.20
C GLY A 102 11.61 8.38 4.57
N TYR A 103 12.23 8.52 5.74
CA TYR A 103 12.78 9.77 6.26
C TYR A 103 14.25 9.95 5.92
N ALA A 104 14.61 11.10 5.33
CA ALA A 104 15.99 11.46 4.99
C ALA A 104 16.80 10.28 4.40
N ALA A 105 18.00 10.04 4.92
CA ALA A 105 18.88 8.94 4.53
C ALA A 105 18.67 7.65 5.35
N GLN A 106 17.59 7.51 6.11
CA GLN A 106 17.32 6.28 6.86
C GLN A 106 16.87 5.14 5.93
N GLU A 107 17.13 3.91 6.33
CA GLU A 107 16.69 2.70 5.60
C GLU A 107 15.38 2.11 6.15
N ASP A 108 14.66 2.89 6.96
CA ASP A 108 13.25 2.67 7.26
C ASP A 108 12.46 2.59 5.95
N GLY A 109 11.48 1.70 5.88
CA GLY A 109 10.79 1.46 4.62
C GLY A 109 9.43 0.82 4.76
N ALA A 110 8.56 1.16 3.81
CA ALA A 110 7.28 0.53 3.58
C ALA A 110 7.34 -0.42 2.39
N ARG A 111 6.80 -1.63 2.53
CA ARG A 111 6.64 -2.62 1.46
C ARG A 111 5.16 -2.98 1.33
N LEU A 112 4.67 -3.06 0.09
CA LEU A 112 3.33 -3.56 -0.22
C LEU A 112 3.42 -4.88 -0.99
N SER A 113 2.74 -5.91 -0.50
CA SER A 113 2.58 -7.18 -1.19
C SER A 113 1.12 -7.36 -1.64
N ALA A 114 0.91 -7.81 -2.87
CA ALA A 114 -0.38 -8.20 -3.40
C ALA A 114 -0.37 -9.70 -3.75
N GLU A 115 -1.04 -10.51 -2.93
CA GLU A 115 -1.11 -11.97 -3.10
C GLU A 115 -2.50 -12.39 -3.58
N PHE A 116 -2.59 -12.85 -4.83
CA PHE A 116 -3.82 -13.42 -5.39
C PHE A 116 -4.01 -14.84 -4.88
N ARG A 117 -5.25 -15.18 -4.54
CA ARG A 117 -5.62 -16.48 -3.97
C ARG A 117 -6.86 -17.06 -4.61
N ASP A 118 -6.93 -18.39 -4.64
CA ASP A 118 -8.11 -19.13 -5.08
C ASP A 118 -9.25 -19.09 -4.03
N ALA A 119 -10.26 -19.95 -4.21
CA ALA A 119 -11.41 -20.04 -3.31
C ALA A 119 -11.06 -20.61 -1.92
N ASP A 120 -10.03 -21.46 -1.86
CA ASP A 120 -9.59 -22.16 -0.64
C ASP A 120 -8.55 -21.34 0.13
N GLY A 121 -8.11 -20.23 -0.44
CA GLY A 121 -7.09 -19.34 0.13
C GLY A 121 -5.67 -19.71 -0.28
N THR A 122 -5.49 -20.63 -1.23
CA THR A 122 -4.18 -21.00 -1.76
C THR A 122 -3.58 -19.84 -2.54
N PRO A 123 -2.32 -19.44 -2.27
CA PRO A 123 -1.62 -18.43 -3.07
C PRO A 123 -1.43 -18.90 -4.53
N LEU A 124 -1.81 -18.04 -5.48
CA LEU A 124 -1.65 -18.27 -6.92
C LEU A 124 -0.59 -17.37 -7.55
N ALA A 125 -0.44 -16.14 -7.05
CA ALA A 125 0.58 -15.20 -7.50
C ALA A 125 0.85 -14.15 -6.44
N LEU A 126 2.07 -13.59 -6.46
CA LEU A 126 2.52 -12.56 -5.56
C LEU A 126 3.26 -11.46 -6.34
N SER A 127 2.82 -10.21 -6.16
CA SER A 127 3.59 -9.02 -6.52
C SER A 127 4.06 -8.31 -5.26
N VAL A 128 5.28 -7.76 -5.29
CA VAL A 128 5.87 -7.04 -4.16
C VAL A 128 6.42 -5.71 -4.65
N LEU A 129 6.04 -4.63 -3.97
CA LEU A 129 6.53 -3.28 -4.20
C LEU A 129 7.39 -2.84 -3.01
N GLY A 130 8.58 -2.31 -3.32
CA GLY A 130 9.49 -1.74 -2.33
C GLY A 130 10.16 -2.75 -1.38
N PRO A 131 10.79 -2.26 -0.29
CA PRO A 131 10.78 -0.85 0.14
C PRO A 131 11.53 0.09 -0.82
N ALA A 132 11.15 1.37 -0.81
CA ALA A 132 11.94 2.41 -1.45
C ALA A 132 13.20 2.67 -0.62
N THR A 133 14.38 2.46 -1.21
CA THR A 133 15.69 2.67 -0.57
C THR A 133 15.99 4.16 -0.37
N ALA A 134 16.92 4.50 0.53
CA ALA A 134 17.36 5.89 0.66
C ALA A 134 17.95 6.44 -0.65
N ALA A 135 18.64 5.59 -1.42
CA ALA A 135 19.20 5.95 -2.72
C ALA A 135 18.12 6.32 -3.75
N GLU A 136 17.03 5.53 -3.86
CA GLU A 136 15.90 5.84 -4.75
C GLU A 136 15.22 7.16 -4.39
N ARG A 137 15.22 7.54 -3.11
CA ARG A 137 14.70 8.83 -2.65
C ARG A 137 15.66 9.99 -2.87
N GLY A 138 16.93 9.72 -3.17
CA GLY A 138 18.01 10.72 -3.23
C GLY A 138 18.45 11.22 -1.84
N GLY A 139 18.34 10.38 -0.81
CA GLY A 139 18.77 10.69 0.57
C GLY A 139 17.89 11.71 1.31
N ARG A 140 16.66 11.94 0.83
CA ARG A 140 15.69 12.89 1.40
C ARG A 140 14.40 12.19 1.83
N THR A 141 13.62 12.89 2.63
CA THR A 141 12.22 12.50 2.91
C THR A 141 11.45 12.58 1.60
N ALA A 142 10.88 11.45 1.17
CA ALA A 142 10.13 11.36 -0.07
C ALA A 142 9.31 10.08 -0.10
N LEU A 143 8.28 10.07 -0.93
CA LEU A 143 7.64 8.84 -1.40
C LEU A 143 7.92 8.68 -2.89
N VAL A 144 8.24 7.46 -3.31
CA VAL A 144 8.50 7.09 -4.70
C VAL A 144 7.41 6.13 -5.16
N GLU A 145 6.87 6.35 -6.36
CA GLU A 145 5.86 5.47 -6.92
C GLU A 145 6.49 4.16 -7.37
N HIS A 146 6.00 3.06 -6.82
CA HIS A 146 6.28 1.72 -7.30
C HIS A 146 5.03 1.14 -7.95
N THR A 147 5.22 0.42 -9.06
CA THR A 147 4.16 -0.21 -9.82
C THR A 147 4.55 -1.63 -10.21
N ALA A 148 3.60 -2.56 -10.13
CA ALA A 148 3.70 -3.88 -10.75
C ALA A 148 2.43 -4.17 -11.54
N THR A 149 2.61 -4.75 -12.73
CA THR A 149 1.49 -5.16 -13.60
C THR A 149 1.68 -6.59 -14.04
N ALA A 150 0.62 -7.41 -13.94
CA ALA A 150 0.65 -8.78 -14.43
C ALA A 150 -0.75 -9.27 -14.82
N ALA A 151 -0.85 -10.48 -15.37
CA ALA A 151 -2.13 -11.15 -15.52
C ALA A 151 -2.65 -11.59 -14.14
N VAL A 152 -3.98 -11.53 -13.95
CA VAL A 152 -4.61 -12.18 -12.80
C VAL A 152 -4.63 -13.70 -13.09
N PRO A 153 -4.11 -14.55 -12.19
CA PRO A 153 -4.13 -16.00 -12.41
C PRO A 153 -5.56 -16.53 -12.56
N PRO A 154 -5.84 -17.40 -13.55
CA PRO A 154 -7.10 -18.14 -13.60
C PRO A 154 -7.39 -18.84 -12.26
N GLY A 155 -8.65 -18.87 -11.85
CA GLY A 155 -9.06 -19.43 -10.55
C GLY A 155 -8.96 -18.45 -9.38
N ALA A 156 -8.31 -17.30 -9.52
CA ALA A 156 -8.24 -16.31 -8.43
C ALA A 156 -9.66 -15.82 -8.03
N ARG A 157 -9.89 -15.70 -6.72
CA ARG A 157 -11.16 -15.25 -6.11
C ARG A 157 -11.00 -14.04 -5.22
N GLY A 158 -9.80 -13.83 -4.70
CA GLY A 158 -9.46 -12.66 -3.92
C GLY A 158 -7.99 -12.30 -4.03
N VAL A 159 -7.64 -11.19 -3.42
CA VAL A 159 -6.29 -10.67 -3.29
C VAL A 159 -6.11 -10.14 -1.88
N ARG A 160 -5.02 -10.54 -1.23
CA ARG A 160 -4.59 -9.94 0.03
C ARG A 160 -3.52 -8.91 -0.24
N LEU A 161 -3.81 -7.69 0.19
CA LEU A 161 -2.81 -6.65 0.32
C LEU A 161 -2.21 -6.72 1.71
N LEU A 162 -0.89 -6.79 1.80
CA LEU A 162 -0.14 -6.71 3.05
C LEU A 162 0.82 -5.52 2.97
N LEU A 163 0.55 -4.50 3.77
CA LEU A 163 1.40 -3.32 3.92
C LEU A 163 2.24 -3.48 5.18
N VAL A 164 3.57 -3.43 5.02
CA VAL A 164 4.52 -3.62 6.13
C VAL A 164 5.45 -2.43 6.20
N PHE A 165 5.56 -1.86 7.40
CA PHE A 165 6.53 -0.84 7.75
C PHE A 165 7.61 -1.46 8.63
N THR A 166 8.88 -1.23 8.31
CA THR A 166 10.01 -1.75 9.06
C THR A 166 10.94 -0.61 9.44
N ARG A 167 11.26 -0.54 10.74
CA ARG A 167 12.22 0.43 11.27
C ARG A 167 13.65 -0.02 10.99
N GLY A 168 14.44 0.84 10.34
CA GLY A 168 15.85 0.63 10.05
C GLY A 168 16.77 1.12 11.16
N GLY A 169 16.34 2.10 11.97
CA GLY A 169 17.10 2.61 13.12
C GLY A 169 16.29 3.56 14.01
N GLY A 170 16.89 4.05 15.10
CA GLY A 170 16.25 5.03 15.98
C GLY A 170 15.00 4.51 16.71
N THR A 171 14.07 5.43 17.03
CA THR A 171 12.85 5.14 17.77
C THR A 171 11.60 5.11 16.90
N SER A 172 11.50 6.06 15.96
CA SER A 172 10.42 6.14 14.97
C SER A 172 10.58 5.05 13.91
N ASN A 173 9.47 4.48 13.45
CA ASN A 173 9.41 3.66 12.25
C ASN A 173 8.95 4.56 11.10
N ASP A 174 9.94 5.08 10.41
CA ASP A 174 9.78 6.11 9.39
C ASP A 174 9.49 5.51 8.02
N GLY A 175 8.95 4.29 7.96
CA GLY A 175 8.35 3.77 6.73
C GLY A 175 7.04 4.50 6.44
N TYR A 176 6.91 5.05 5.23
CA TYR A 176 5.73 5.80 4.81
C TYR A 176 5.09 5.20 3.55
N ALA A 177 3.76 5.25 3.48
CA ALA A 177 3.03 4.80 2.30
C ALA A 177 1.78 5.65 2.03
N ASP A 178 1.47 5.87 0.75
CA ASP A 178 0.26 6.55 0.31
C ASP A 178 -0.16 6.09 -1.10
N GLY A 179 -1.36 6.48 -1.55
CA GLY A 179 -1.84 6.30 -2.91
C GLY A 179 -1.87 4.84 -3.36
N ILE A 180 -2.19 3.91 -2.45
CA ILE A 180 -2.23 2.48 -2.73
C ILE A 180 -3.43 2.18 -3.63
N SER A 181 -3.16 1.61 -4.79
CA SER A 181 -4.19 1.28 -5.77
C SER A 181 -4.00 -0.13 -6.31
N LEU A 182 -5.12 -0.82 -6.51
CA LEU A 182 -5.18 -2.08 -7.24
C LEU A 182 -6.30 -1.97 -8.25
N THR A 183 -5.96 -1.95 -9.54
CA THR A 183 -6.94 -1.86 -10.61
C THR A 183 -6.94 -3.12 -11.44
N LEU A 184 -8.12 -3.50 -11.95
CA LEU A 184 -8.29 -4.58 -12.91
C LEU A 184 -8.68 -4.00 -14.27
N ARG A 185 -8.15 -4.59 -15.33
CA ARG A 185 -8.50 -4.26 -16.71
C ARG A 185 -8.70 -5.55 -17.52
N GLY A 186 -9.78 -5.62 -18.28
CA GLY A 186 -9.96 -6.68 -19.27
C GLY A 186 -8.98 -6.46 -20.43
N ALA A 187 -8.54 -7.53 -21.06
CA ALA A 187 -7.90 -7.45 -22.36
C ALA A 187 -8.88 -6.76 -23.33
N ARG A 188 -8.39 -5.78 -24.10
CA ARG A 188 -9.19 -5.22 -25.19
C ARG A 188 -9.45 -6.33 -26.20
N SER A 189 -10.71 -6.52 -26.58
CA SER A 189 -11.12 -7.32 -27.73
C SER A 189 -10.60 -6.69 -29.01
#